data_AF-I9Q934-F1
#
_entry.id   AF-I9Q934-F1
#
_cell.length_a   1.000
_cell.length_b   1.000
_cell.length_c   1.000
_cell.angle_alpha   90.00
_cell.angle_beta   90.00
_cell.angle_gamma   90.00
#
_symmetry.space_group_name_H-M   'P 1'
#
loop_
_entity.id
_entity.type
_entity.pdbx_description
1 polymer ?
#
loop_
_entity_poly.entity_id
_entity_poly.type
_entity_poly.pdbx_seq_one_letter_code
_entity_poly.pdbx_strand_id
1 'polypeptide(L)'
;MKSLLEYKNLIMSTGLIPTIVCMIFCIFFQDAAVLYVCSLASIIYILYRLVKPPVYQPNLVLLHGTLALIIASIIKGISGDMLIPDRTVPITLEILILCFSLLYLMVPNFYAKLFSYFHYKISILNCWATQVIAVLSGIHLFASCIIYLFFSPLSYNTLYAMTHIIPPLIYVICIIVNHAFVKTISLTYKKMPFLRIAPICNGKIYVAPRSYQGEEPGKLDIPMEDYIYACKTDTDKYAKEVENKYSNHITGQSEPRFSLKHLVKETNGVKKTIMLYILPLNDEEQIHFTGGKFVTPEEIEMNSAQYSSFLKEEVDHLNIVAQMWEEFK
;
A
#
# COMPACT_ATOMS: atom_id res chain seq x y z
N MET A 1 -17.84 6.15 -9.55
CA MET A 1 -17.25 4.82 -9.84
C MET A 1 -15.74 4.81 -10.14
N LYS A 2 -15.06 5.96 -10.32
CA LYS A 2 -13.59 6.00 -10.52
C LYS A 2 -12.74 5.58 -9.30
N SER A 3 -13.28 5.57 -8.08
CA SER A 3 -12.52 5.26 -6.86
C SER A 3 -12.18 3.77 -6.66
N LEU A 4 -12.86 2.85 -7.35
CA LEU A 4 -12.74 1.42 -7.04
C LEU A 4 -11.48 0.79 -7.68
N LEU A 5 -11.04 1.33 -8.82
CA LEU A 5 -9.82 0.90 -9.50
C LEU A 5 -8.56 1.49 -8.86
N GLU A 6 -8.66 2.71 -8.34
CA GLU A 6 -7.56 3.51 -7.79
C GLU A 6 -6.96 2.88 -6.53
N TYR A 7 -7.78 2.19 -5.72
CA TYR A 7 -7.33 1.55 -4.47
C TYR A 7 -7.26 0.02 -4.53
N LYS A 8 -7.54 -0.60 -5.68
CA LYS A 8 -7.54 -2.07 -5.81
C LYS A 8 -6.20 -2.70 -5.42
N ASN A 9 -5.11 -1.99 -5.70
CA ASN A 9 -3.75 -2.42 -5.39
C ASN A 9 -3.37 -2.26 -3.91
N LEU A 10 -4.20 -1.59 -3.10
CA LEU A 10 -3.97 -1.35 -1.67
C LEU A 10 -4.76 -2.32 -0.77
N ILE A 11 -5.78 -2.99 -1.31
CA ILE A 11 -6.57 -4.00 -0.58
C ILE A 11 -5.82 -5.34 -0.63
N MET A 12 -4.94 -5.57 0.34
CA MET A 12 -4.09 -6.75 0.40
C MET A 12 -4.90 -8.05 0.44
N SER A 13 -6.05 -8.08 1.13
CA SER A 13 -6.88 -9.29 1.23
C SER A 13 -7.47 -9.76 -0.11
N THR A 14 -7.45 -8.95 -1.18
CA THR A 14 -7.78 -9.43 -2.54
C THR A 14 -6.84 -10.54 -3.01
N GLY A 15 -5.68 -10.72 -2.37
CA GLY A 15 -4.80 -11.86 -2.55
C GLY A 15 -5.44 -13.20 -2.21
N LEU A 16 -6.53 -13.24 -1.44
CA LEU A 16 -7.28 -14.47 -1.12
C LEU A 16 -8.15 -14.98 -2.27
N ILE A 17 -8.38 -14.19 -3.33
CA ILE A 17 -9.32 -14.54 -4.40
C ILE A 17 -9.04 -15.92 -5.00
N PRO A 18 -7.80 -16.29 -5.38
CA PRO A 18 -7.52 -17.63 -5.90
C PRO A 18 -7.88 -18.74 -4.92
N THR A 19 -7.60 -18.55 -3.63
CA THR A 19 -7.95 -19.51 -2.58
C THR A 19 -9.46 -19.60 -2.37
N ILE A 20 -10.19 -18.47 -2.33
CA ILE A 20 -11.65 -18.46 -2.19
C ILE A 20 -12.31 -19.19 -3.36
N VAL A 21 -11.83 -18.94 -4.59
CA VAL A 21 -12.31 -19.64 -5.79
C VAL A 21 -12.06 -21.14 -5.66
N CYS A 22 -10.88 -21.55 -5.21
CA CYS A 22 -10.58 -22.96 -4.94
C CYS A 22 -11.56 -23.57 -3.94
N MET A 23 -11.78 -22.91 -2.80
CA MET A 23 -12.70 -23.38 -1.75
C MET A 23 -14.12 -23.56 -2.27
N ILE A 24 -14.63 -22.58 -3.03
CA ILE A 24 -15.98 -22.63 -3.60
C ILE A 24 -16.08 -23.72 -4.67
N PHE A 25 -15.08 -23.87 -5.54
CA PHE A 25 -15.13 -24.90 -6.58
C PHE A 25 -15.01 -26.32 -6.02
N CYS A 26 -14.28 -26.51 -4.93
CA CYS A 26 -14.25 -27.79 -4.19
C CYS A 26 -15.63 -28.22 -3.65
N ILE A 27 -16.62 -27.31 -3.56
CA ILE A 27 -18.00 -27.68 -3.21
C ILE A 27 -18.67 -28.46 -4.34
N PHE A 28 -18.34 -28.16 -5.60
CA PHE A 28 -19.04 -28.66 -6.78
C PHE A 28 -18.23 -29.66 -7.60
N PHE A 29 -16.90 -29.61 -7.51
CA PHE A 29 -15.98 -30.36 -8.34
C PHE A 29 -15.00 -31.18 -7.49
N GLN A 30 -14.27 -32.09 -8.13
CA GLN A 30 -13.25 -32.90 -7.47
C GLN A 30 -12.08 -32.06 -6.96
N ASP A 31 -11.74 -32.26 -5.68
CA ASP A 31 -10.74 -31.48 -4.95
C ASP A 31 -9.39 -31.43 -5.65
N ALA A 32 -8.86 -32.58 -6.08
CA ALA A 32 -7.54 -32.65 -6.70
C ALA A 32 -7.44 -31.77 -7.96
N ALA A 33 -8.42 -31.87 -8.87
CA ALA A 33 -8.42 -31.10 -10.11
C ALA A 33 -8.53 -29.60 -9.85
N VAL A 34 -9.47 -29.18 -9.00
CA VAL A 34 -9.67 -27.77 -8.63
C VAL A 34 -8.39 -27.20 -8.02
N LEU A 35 -7.78 -27.95 -7.12
CA LEU A 35 -6.65 -27.50 -6.35
C LEU A 35 -5.38 -27.36 -7.21
N TYR A 36 -5.13 -28.26 -8.17
CA TYR A 36 -4.05 -28.10 -9.14
C TYR A 36 -4.25 -26.88 -10.05
N VAL A 37 -5.47 -26.69 -10.56
CA VAL A 37 -5.79 -25.55 -11.44
C VAL A 37 -5.64 -24.22 -10.68
N CYS A 38 -6.16 -24.15 -9.46
CA CYS A 38 -6.07 -22.93 -8.64
C CYS A 38 -4.64 -22.63 -8.19
N SER A 39 -3.83 -23.65 -7.87
CA SER A 39 -2.40 -23.48 -7.59
C SER A 39 -1.67 -22.87 -8.78
N LEU A 40 -1.86 -23.43 -9.98
CA LEU A 40 -1.24 -22.92 -11.20
C LEU A 40 -1.68 -21.48 -11.49
N ALA A 41 -2.98 -21.19 -11.40
CA ALA A 41 -3.52 -19.85 -11.59
C ALA A 41 -2.94 -18.85 -10.58
N SER A 42 -2.77 -19.25 -9.31
CA SER A 42 -2.22 -18.39 -8.26
C SER A 42 -0.73 -18.10 -8.49
N ILE A 43 0.06 -19.07 -8.94
CA ILE A 43 1.46 -18.88 -9.34
C ILE A 43 1.56 -17.88 -10.50
N ILE A 44 0.75 -18.08 -11.55
CA ILE A 44 0.71 -17.16 -12.70
C ILE A 44 0.33 -15.75 -12.22
N TYR A 45 -0.59 -15.61 -11.27
CA TYR A 45 -0.99 -14.32 -10.73
C TYR A 45 0.12 -13.63 -9.93
N ILE A 46 0.91 -14.37 -9.14
CA ILE A 46 2.12 -13.82 -8.49
C ILE A 46 3.12 -13.36 -9.55
N LEU A 47 3.45 -14.21 -10.53
CA LEU A 47 4.41 -13.89 -11.59
C LEU A 47 3.98 -12.66 -12.38
N TYR A 48 2.70 -12.55 -12.74
CA TYR A 48 2.14 -11.38 -13.41
C TYR A 48 2.36 -10.09 -12.61
N ARG A 49 2.21 -10.14 -11.27
CA ARG A 49 2.44 -8.99 -10.40
C ARG A 49 3.91 -8.63 -10.22
N LEU A 50 4.82 -9.60 -10.33
CA LEU A 50 6.27 -9.35 -10.26
C LEU A 50 6.81 -8.64 -11.50
N VAL A 51 6.20 -8.83 -12.68
CA VAL A 51 6.61 -8.15 -13.93
C VAL A 51 6.13 -6.68 -13.98
N LYS A 52 5.23 -6.27 -13.07
CA LYS A 52 4.74 -4.89 -12.99
C LYS A 52 5.75 -4.00 -12.23
N PRO A 53 5.78 -2.67 -12.53
CA PRO A 53 6.76 -1.76 -11.95
C PRO A 53 6.78 -1.76 -10.41
N PRO A 54 7.90 -1.37 -9.76
CA PRO A 54 8.15 -1.49 -8.31
C PRO A 54 7.19 -0.70 -7.41
N VAL A 55 6.28 0.08 -8.00
CA VAL A 55 5.18 0.76 -7.30
C VAL A 55 4.16 -0.25 -6.71
N TYR A 56 4.08 -1.46 -7.26
CA TYR A 56 3.19 -2.50 -6.73
C TYR A 56 3.77 -3.10 -5.44
N GLN A 57 3.14 -2.78 -4.31
CA GLN A 57 3.52 -3.40 -3.03
C GLN A 57 3.32 -4.93 -3.10
N PRO A 58 4.26 -5.72 -2.54
CA PRO A 58 4.10 -7.15 -2.46
C PRO A 58 2.86 -7.45 -1.62
N ASN A 59 2.01 -8.34 -2.12
CA ASN A 59 0.81 -8.76 -1.41
C ASN A 59 1.12 -10.07 -0.69
N LEU A 60 1.38 -9.94 0.61
CA LEU A 60 1.75 -11.06 1.47
C LEU A 60 0.63 -12.08 1.59
N VAL A 61 -0.61 -11.61 1.58
CA VAL A 61 -1.80 -12.46 1.67
C VAL A 61 -1.91 -13.39 0.45
N LEU A 62 -1.62 -12.88 -0.75
CA LEU A 62 -1.55 -13.69 -1.96
C LEU A 62 -0.44 -14.75 -1.86
N LEU A 63 0.72 -14.38 -1.30
CA LEU A 63 1.81 -15.32 -1.10
C LEU A 63 1.39 -16.45 -0.14
N HIS A 64 0.80 -16.12 1.02
CA HIS A 64 0.30 -17.10 1.98
C HIS A 64 -0.74 -18.04 1.35
N GLY A 65 -1.72 -17.49 0.62
CA GLY A 65 -2.73 -18.28 -0.08
C GLY A 65 -2.14 -19.19 -1.15
N THR A 66 -1.13 -18.71 -1.89
CA THR A 66 -0.45 -19.51 -2.93
C THR A 66 0.38 -20.63 -2.31
N LEU A 67 1.12 -20.36 -1.23
CA LEU A 67 1.88 -21.39 -0.51
C LEU A 67 0.96 -22.47 0.06
N ALA A 68 -0.19 -22.08 0.63
CA ALA A 68 -1.18 -23.02 1.12
C ALA A 68 -1.72 -23.93 -0.01
N LEU A 69 -2.07 -23.35 -1.16
CA LEU A 69 -2.52 -24.09 -2.34
C LEU A 69 -1.45 -25.07 -2.86
N ILE A 70 -0.19 -24.63 -2.97
CA ILE A 70 0.93 -25.47 -3.42
C ILE A 70 1.15 -26.64 -2.46
N ILE A 71 1.21 -26.36 -1.14
CA ILE A 71 1.44 -27.40 -0.14
C ILE A 71 0.30 -28.42 -0.16
N ALA A 72 -0.95 -27.96 -0.18
CA ALA A 72 -2.09 -28.85 -0.27
C ALA A 72 -2.07 -29.67 -1.58
N SER A 73 -1.54 -29.11 -2.68
CA SER A 73 -1.44 -29.80 -3.99
C SER A 73 -0.44 -30.92 -3.95
N ILE A 74 0.74 -30.64 -3.39
CA ILE A 74 1.80 -31.62 -3.25
C ILE A 74 1.35 -32.75 -2.33
N ILE A 75 0.73 -32.42 -1.20
CA ILE A 75 0.23 -33.43 -0.25
C ILE A 75 -0.83 -34.30 -0.92
N LYS A 76 -1.90 -33.70 -1.49
CA LYS A 76 -2.98 -34.44 -2.15
C LYS A 76 -2.48 -35.28 -3.32
N GLY A 77 -1.51 -34.77 -4.09
CA GLY A 77 -0.93 -35.50 -5.22
C GLY A 77 -0.06 -36.69 -4.84
N ILE A 78 0.67 -36.60 -3.72
CA ILE A 78 1.52 -37.71 -3.24
C ILE A 78 0.71 -38.72 -2.42
N SER A 79 -0.16 -38.25 -1.53
CA SER A 79 -0.87 -39.10 -0.57
C SER A 79 -2.23 -39.61 -1.05
N GLY A 80 -2.74 -39.08 -2.17
CA GLY A 80 -4.17 -39.20 -2.49
C GLY A 80 -5.01 -38.69 -1.32
N ASP A 81 -6.04 -39.44 -0.95
CA ASP A 81 -7.01 -39.08 0.09
C ASP A 81 -6.58 -39.41 1.52
N MET A 82 -5.36 -39.95 1.71
CA MET A 82 -4.91 -40.39 3.04
C MET A 82 -4.69 -39.22 4.01
N LEU A 83 -4.01 -38.14 3.57
CA LEU A 83 -3.67 -37.00 4.43
C LEU A 83 -4.65 -35.84 4.28
N ILE A 84 -5.16 -35.62 3.07
CA ILE A 84 -6.22 -34.63 2.79
C ILE A 84 -7.40 -35.40 2.21
N PRO A 85 -8.33 -35.88 3.07
CA PRO A 85 -9.51 -36.58 2.61
C PRO A 85 -10.33 -35.72 1.65
N ASP A 86 -11.06 -36.38 0.75
CA ASP A 86 -11.95 -35.70 -0.16
C ASP A 86 -12.96 -34.82 0.58
N ARG A 87 -13.17 -33.63 0.02
CA ARG A 87 -14.02 -32.54 0.51
C ARG A 87 -13.52 -31.82 1.76
N THR A 88 -12.30 -32.09 2.22
CA THR A 88 -11.70 -31.37 3.37
C THR A 88 -10.80 -30.21 2.96
N VAL A 89 -10.67 -29.94 1.66
CA VAL A 89 -9.79 -28.87 1.14
C VAL A 89 -10.10 -27.48 1.73
N PRO A 90 -11.37 -27.03 1.86
CA PRO A 90 -11.63 -25.68 2.37
C PRO A 90 -11.11 -25.46 3.79
N ILE A 91 -11.41 -26.36 4.73
CA ILE A 91 -10.87 -26.27 6.09
C ILE A 91 -9.35 -26.47 6.14
N THR A 92 -8.79 -27.32 5.28
CA THR A 92 -7.33 -27.53 5.19
C THR A 92 -6.61 -26.25 4.75
N LEU A 93 -7.12 -25.57 3.72
CA LEU A 93 -6.57 -24.30 3.26
C LEU A 93 -6.72 -23.20 4.32
N GLU A 94 -7.81 -23.21 5.09
CA GLU A 94 -7.97 -22.28 6.21
C GLU A 94 -6.89 -22.47 7.27
N ILE A 95 -6.64 -23.71 7.69
CA ILE A 95 -5.60 -24.05 8.66
C ILE A 95 -4.21 -23.62 8.15
N LEU A 96 -3.87 -23.95 6.89
CA LEU A 96 -2.56 -23.60 6.32
C LEU A 96 -2.34 -22.08 6.25
N ILE A 97 -3.34 -21.32 5.83
CA ILE A 97 -3.25 -19.86 5.76
C ILE A 97 -3.17 -19.24 7.16
N LEU A 98 -3.90 -19.78 8.14
CA LEU A 98 -3.78 -19.35 9.53
C LEU A 98 -2.36 -19.58 10.05
N CYS A 99 -1.76 -20.76 9.78
CA CYS A 99 -0.38 -21.06 10.17
C CYS A 99 0.62 -20.03 9.60
N PHE A 100 0.51 -19.71 8.31
CA PHE A 100 1.37 -18.69 7.70
C PHE A 100 1.12 -17.28 8.25
N SER A 101 -0.15 -16.96 8.54
CA SER A 101 -0.53 -15.68 9.12
C SER A 101 0.05 -15.52 10.52
N LEU A 102 -0.04 -16.54 11.36
CA LEU A 102 0.54 -16.55 12.71
C LEU A 102 2.06 -16.53 12.67
N LEU A 103 2.70 -17.27 11.77
CA LEU A 103 4.16 -17.23 11.61
C LEU A 103 4.64 -15.81 11.30
N TYR A 104 3.92 -15.09 10.43
CA TYR A 104 4.21 -13.69 10.13
C TYR A 104 4.07 -12.76 11.34
N LEU A 105 3.03 -12.95 12.14
CA LEU A 105 2.77 -12.10 13.31
C LEU A 105 3.74 -12.40 14.47
N MET A 106 4.13 -13.66 14.66
CA MET A 106 4.98 -14.08 15.78
C MET A 106 6.47 -13.89 15.49
N VAL A 107 6.89 -14.03 14.22
CA VAL A 107 8.31 -13.95 13.83
C VAL A 107 8.50 -12.92 12.70
N PRO A 108 8.23 -11.62 12.95
CA PRO A 108 8.32 -10.60 11.92
C PRO A 108 9.75 -10.44 11.34
N ASN A 109 10.78 -10.72 12.15
CA ASN A 109 12.19 -10.67 11.73
C ASN A 109 12.52 -11.67 10.61
N PHE A 110 11.88 -12.84 10.61
CA PHE A 110 12.07 -13.84 9.55
C PHE A 110 11.60 -13.29 8.21
N TYR A 111 10.41 -12.68 8.18
CA TYR A 111 9.86 -12.07 6.98
C TYR A 111 10.65 -10.83 6.55
N ALA A 112 11.07 -9.98 7.49
CA ALA A 112 11.91 -8.83 7.18
C ALA A 112 13.21 -9.23 6.46
N LYS A 113 13.87 -10.30 6.95
CA LYS A 113 15.08 -10.84 6.34
C LYS A 113 14.82 -11.51 4.97
N LEU A 114 13.70 -12.24 4.85
CA LEU A 114 13.31 -12.87 3.59
C LEU A 114 13.04 -11.81 2.51
N PHE A 115 12.29 -10.76 2.85
CA PHE A 115 11.95 -9.70 1.90
C PHE A 115 13.09 -8.72 1.64
N SER A 116 14.03 -8.54 2.57
CA SER A 116 15.23 -7.72 2.32
C SER A 116 16.11 -8.28 1.21
N TYR A 117 16.16 -9.62 1.06
CA TYR A 117 16.86 -10.28 -0.06
C TYR A 117 16.30 -9.86 -1.42
N PHE A 118 15.01 -9.53 -1.47
CA PHE A 118 14.31 -9.10 -2.68
C PHE A 118 14.10 -7.57 -2.73
N HIS A 119 14.80 -6.81 -1.88
CA HIS A 119 14.65 -5.34 -1.75
C HIS A 119 13.21 -4.86 -1.47
N TYR A 120 12.37 -5.71 -0.88
CA TYR A 120 10.97 -5.37 -0.59
C TYR A 120 10.78 -4.85 0.83
N LYS A 121 10.01 -3.76 0.97
CA LYS A 121 9.53 -3.28 2.28
C LYS A 121 8.10 -3.78 2.53
N ILE A 122 7.89 -4.40 3.69
CA ILE A 122 6.58 -4.88 4.10
C ILE A 122 5.71 -3.69 4.54
N SER A 123 4.58 -3.52 3.85
CA SER A 123 3.61 -2.45 4.14
C SER A 123 2.79 -2.75 5.40
N ILE A 124 2.42 -1.69 6.14
CA ILE A 124 1.47 -1.74 7.24
C ILE A 124 0.12 -2.37 6.81
N LEU A 125 -0.26 -2.21 5.55
CA LEU A 125 -1.48 -2.79 4.98
C LEU A 125 -1.45 -4.33 4.95
N ASN A 126 -0.28 -4.93 4.72
CA ASN A 126 -0.13 -6.39 4.80
C ASN A 126 -0.29 -6.86 6.25
N CYS A 127 0.31 -6.13 7.20
CA CYS A 127 0.22 -6.49 8.61
C CYS A 127 -1.23 -6.53 9.09
N TRP A 128 -2.00 -5.47 8.83
CA TRP A 128 -3.41 -5.41 9.19
C TRP A 128 -4.25 -6.48 8.51
N ALA A 129 -4.05 -6.70 7.21
CA ALA A 129 -4.77 -7.74 6.47
C ALA A 129 -4.51 -9.14 7.07
N THR A 130 -3.25 -9.46 7.38
CA THR A 130 -2.87 -10.72 8.00
C THR A 130 -3.39 -10.87 9.43
N GLN A 131 -3.45 -9.78 10.22
CA GLN A 131 -4.07 -9.79 11.55
C GLN A 131 -5.56 -10.13 11.49
N VAL A 132 -6.31 -9.51 10.57
CA VAL A 132 -7.75 -9.78 10.40
C VAL A 132 -7.98 -11.25 10.03
N ILE A 133 -7.17 -11.79 9.11
CA ILE A 133 -7.21 -13.20 8.72
C ILE A 133 -6.95 -14.10 9.94
N ALA A 134 -5.87 -13.84 10.69
CA ALA A 134 -5.51 -14.64 11.85
C ALA A 134 -6.59 -14.64 12.94
N VAL A 135 -7.22 -13.49 13.19
CA VAL A 135 -8.31 -13.36 14.17
C VAL A 135 -9.55 -14.12 13.71
N LEU A 136 -10.04 -13.88 12.49
CA LEU A 136 -11.30 -14.46 12.04
C LEU A 136 -11.20 -15.98 11.82
N SER A 137 -10.13 -16.46 11.17
CA SER A 137 -9.88 -17.90 11.03
C SER A 137 -9.54 -18.56 12.36
N GLY A 138 -8.82 -17.87 13.24
CA GLY A 138 -8.53 -18.36 14.59
C GLY A 138 -9.81 -18.57 15.41
N ILE A 139 -10.72 -17.60 15.42
CA ILE A 139 -12.02 -17.71 16.09
C ILE A 139 -12.82 -18.89 15.53
N HIS A 140 -12.90 -19.00 14.20
CA HIS A 140 -13.65 -20.08 13.58
C HIS A 140 -13.09 -21.45 13.93
N LEU A 141 -11.79 -21.68 13.74
CA LEU A 141 -11.17 -22.98 14.01
C LEU A 141 -11.22 -23.33 15.51
N PHE A 142 -11.07 -22.34 16.39
CA PHE A 142 -11.19 -22.54 17.83
C PHE A 142 -12.63 -22.90 18.24
N ALA A 143 -13.62 -22.15 17.76
CA ALA A 143 -15.03 -22.45 17.99
C ALA A 143 -15.42 -23.82 17.42
N SER A 144 -14.93 -24.14 16.22
CA SER A 144 -15.16 -25.44 15.57
C SER A 144 -14.57 -26.60 16.37
N CYS A 145 -13.38 -26.42 16.95
CA CYS A 145 -12.78 -27.40 17.84
C CYS A 145 -13.64 -27.62 19.11
N ILE A 146 -14.08 -26.54 19.77
CA ILE A 146 -14.96 -26.63 20.94
C ILE A 146 -16.26 -27.36 20.58
N ILE A 147 -16.92 -26.96 19.51
CA ILE A 147 -18.19 -27.56 19.06
C ILE A 147 -18.00 -29.06 18.82
N TYR A 148 -16.91 -29.44 18.13
CA TYR A 148 -16.59 -30.84 17.89
C TYR A 148 -16.37 -31.62 19.19
N LEU A 149 -15.59 -31.10 20.15
CA LEU A 149 -15.29 -31.79 21.40
C LEU A 149 -16.51 -32.00 22.30
N PHE A 150 -17.41 -31.02 22.38
CA PHE A 150 -18.56 -31.08 23.30
C PHE A 150 -19.83 -31.69 22.70
N PHE A 151 -19.98 -31.67 21.38
CA PHE A 151 -21.23 -32.08 20.70
C PHE A 151 -21.03 -33.24 19.70
N SER A 152 -19.94 -34.01 19.83
CA SER A 152 -19.73 -35.19 19.00
C SER A 152 -20.68 -36.34 19.36
N PRO A 153 -21.29 -37.03 18.36
CA PRO A 153 -21.15 -36.80 16.91
C PRO A 153 -22.02 -35.65 16.39
N LEU A 154 -21.45 -34.80 15.54
CA LEU A 154 -22.14 -33.68 14.90
C LEU A 154 -23.06 -34.14 13.76
N SER A 155 -24.15 -33.40 13.53
CA SER A 155 -25.00 -33.61 12.35
C SER A 155 -24.23 -33.33 11.06
N TYR A 156 -24.59 -34.02 9.96
CA TYR A 156 -23.99 -33.79 8.65
C TYR A 156 -24.07 -32.31 8.24
N ASN A 157 -25.21 -31.66 8.42
CA ASN A 157 -25.40 -30.26 8.05
C ASN A 157 -24.47 -29.32 8.85
N THR A 158 -24.31 -29.59 10.14
CA THR A 158 -23.41 -28.82 11.00
C THR A 158 -21.96 -28.99 10.57
N LEU A 159 -21.51 -30.23 10.39
CA LEU A 159 -20.14 -30.53 9.97
C LEU A 159 -19.85 -29.96 8.58
N TYR A 160 -20.79 -30.10 7.65
CA TYR A 160 -20.68 -29.58 6.29
C TYR A 160 -20.57 -28.05 6.28
N ALA A 161 -21.43 -27.35 7.04
CA ALA A 161 -21.36 -25.90 7.15
C ALA A 161 -20.02 -25.43 7.72
N MET A 162 -19.55 -26.05 8.82
CA MET A 162 -18.30 -25.69 9.49
C MET A 162 -17.06 -25.92 8.63
N THR A 163 -17.05 -26.99 7.82
CA THR A 163 -15.85 -27.39 7.09
C THR A 163 -15.81 -26.95 5.63
N HIS A 164 -16.96 -26.61 5.03
CA HIS A 164 -17.05 -26.26 3.60
C HIS A 164 -17.59 -24.86 3.34
N ILE A 165 -18.57 -24.39 4.12
CA ILE A 165 -19.28 -23.14 3.85
C ILE A 165 -18.65 -21.97 4.61
N ILE A 166 -18.36 -22.14 5.90
CA ILE A 166 -17.80 -21.08 6.73
C ILE A 166 -16.37 -20.66 6.30
N PRO A 167 -15.45 -21.56 5.93
CA PRO A 167 -14.09 -21.17 5.53
C PRO A 167 -14.03 -20.12 4.40
N PRO A 168 -14.69 -20.29 3.24
CA PRO A 168 -14.69 -19.25 2.21
C PRO A 168 -15.41 -17.98 2.64
N LEU A 169 -16.47 -18.07 3.46
CA LEU A 169 -17.18 -16.90 3.97
C LEU A 169 -16.30 -16.02 4.86
N ILE A 170 -15.46 -16.62 5.71
CA ILE A 170 -14.49 -15.88 6.53
C ILE A 170 -13.58 -15.03 5.67
N TYR A 171 -13.08 -15.58 4.56
CA TYR A 171 -12.18 -14.86 3.66
C TYR A 171 -12.89 -13.80 2.82
N VAL A 172 -14.16 -13.99 2.47
CA VAL A 172 -14.99 -12.92 1.92
C VAL A 172 -15.15 -11.77 2.93
N ILE A 173 -15.41 -12.08 4.20
CA ILE A 173 -15.49 -11.08 5.29
C ILE A 173 -14.14 -10.37 5.46
N CYS A 174 -13.02 -11.09 5.41
CA CYS A 174 -11.68 -10.49 5.47
C CYS A 174 -11.47 -9.44 4.37
N ILE A 175 -11.92 -9.71 3.14
CA ILE A 175 -11.85 -8.75 2.02
C ILE A 175 -12.70 -7.51 2.32
N ILE A 176 -13.92 -7.69 2.83
CA ILE A 176 -14.83 -6.58 3.14
C ILE A 176 -14.25 -5.70 4.26
N VAL A 177 -13.76 -6.30 5.35
CA VAL A 177 -13.13 -5.58 6.47
C VAL A 177 -11.87 -4.84 6.00
N ASN A 178 -11.01 -5.50 5.21
CA ASN A 178 -9.81 -4.86 4.69
C ASN A 178 -10.14 -3.71 3.72
N HIS A 179 -11.20 -3.85 2.91
CA HIS A 179 -11.70 -2.76 2.08
C HIS A 179 -12.20 -1.57 2.92
N ALA A 180 -12.99 -1.83 3.95
CA ALA A 180 -13.47 -0.78 4.85
C ALA A 180 -12.31 -0.05 5.53
N PHE A 181 -11.30 -0.79 5.99
CA PHE A 181 -10.08 -0.23 6.57
C PHE A 181 -9.32 0.65 5.59
N VAL A 182 -9.02 0.16 4.37
CA VAL A 182 -8.34 0.94 3.33
C VAL A 182 -9.13 2.19 2.98
N LYS A 183 -10.47 2.11 2.91
CA LYS A 183 -11.33 3.26 2.65
C LYS A 183 -11.29 4.28 3.79
N THR A 184 -11.36 3.85 5.05
CA THR A 184 -11.24 4.74 6.22
C THR A 184 -9.88 5.41 6.25
N ILE A 185 -8.81 4.65 6.07
CA ILE A 185 -7.46 5.17 5.98
C ILE A 185 -7.31 6.13 4.80
N SER A 186 -7.86 5.82 3.63
CA SER A 186 -7.85 6.71 2.46
C SER A 186 -8.59 8.03 2.70
N LEU A 187 -9.75 7.98 3.37
CA LEU A 187 -10.50 9.17 3.78
C LEU A 187 -9.72 10.01 4.79
N THR A 188 -8.99 9.38 5.71
CA THR A 188 -8.07 10.06 6.63
C THR A 188 -6.85 10.61 5.90
N TYR A 189 -6.29 9.87 4.92
CA TYR A 189 -5.17 10.30 4.08
C TYR A 189 -5.48 11.58 3.31
N LYS A 190 -6.69 11.68 2.74
CA LYS A 190 -7.14 12.91 2.08
C LYS A 190 -7.21 14.13 3.01
N LYS A 191 -7.21 13.92 4.33
CA LYS A 191 -7.19 14.96 5.36
C LYS A 191 -5.82 15.13 6.01
N MET A 192 -4.83 14.31 5.66
CA MET A 192 -3.50 14.39 6.27
C MET A 192 -2.74 15.61 5.77
N PRO A 193 -1.93 16.26 6.63
CA PRO A 193 -1.07 17.33 6.21
C PRO A 193 -0.10 16.89 5.13
N PHE A 194 0.11 17.75 4.16
CA PHE A 194 0.94 17.54 2.99
C PHE A 194 2.19 18.39 3.13
N LEU A 195 3.37 17.77 3.15
CA LEU A 195 4.64 18.47 3.23
C LEU A 195 5.18 18.72 1.82
N ARG A 196 5.57 19.96 1.54
CA ARG A 196 6.17 20.39 0.27
C ARG A 196 7.47 21.13 0.57
N ILE A 197 8.55 20.82 -0.13
CA ILE A 197 9.85 21.49 0.02
C ILE A 197 10.19 22.21 -1.28
N ALA A 198 10.10 23.53 -1.29
CA ALA A 198 10.38 24.38 -2.44
C ALA A 198 11.88 24.74 -2.51
N PRO A 199 12.63 24.28 -3.52
CA PRO A 199 14.02 24.68 -3.69
C PRO A 199 14.08 26.09 -4.27
N ILE A 200 14.88 26.95 -3.65
CA ILE A 200 14.99 28.36 -4.02
C ILE A 200 16.47 28.70 -4.25
N CYS A 201 16.76 29.36 -5.36
CA CYS A 201 18.09 29.88 -5.69
C CYS A 201 17.95 31.22 -6.41
N ASN A 202 18.66 32.25 -5.94
CA ASN A 202 18.78 33.56 -6.60
C ASN A 202 17.42 34.16 -7.01
N GLY A 203 16.48 34.25 -6.06
CA GLY A 203 15.13 34.79 -6.31
C GLY A 203 14.22 33.86 -7.13
N LYS A 204 14.69 32.71 -7.62
CA LYS A 204 13.92 31.78 -8.46
C LYS A 204 13.48 30.53 -7.70
N ILE A 205 12.37 29.95 -8.16
CA ILE A 205 11.78 28.72 -7.61
C ILE A 205 12.09 27.56 -8.56
N TYR A 206 12.58 26.44 -8.04
CA TYR A 206 12.78 25.25 -8.85
C TYR A 206 11.49 24.45 -9.01
N VAL A 207 11.12 24.14 -10.24
CA VAL A 207 9.94 23.36 -10.60
C VAL A 207 10.33 22.17 -11.47
N ALA A 208 9.57 21.07 -11.37
CA ALA A 208 9.69 19.90 -12.24
C ALA A 208 8.32 19.33 -12.62
N PRO A 209 8.22 18.54 -13.69
CA PRO A 209 6.97 17.92 -14.10
C PRO A 209 6.46 16.94 -13.04
N ARG A 210 5.19 17.08 -12.63
CA ARG A 210 4.54 16.14 -11.71
C ARG A 210 4.45 14.75 -12.33
N SER A 211 4.69 13.73 -11.51
CA SER A 211 4.58 12.32 -11.91
C SER A 211 3.23 12.02 -12.56
N TYR A 212 3.22 11.15 -13.57
CA TYR A 212 2.00 10.71 -14.27
C TYR A 212 0.97 10.02 -13.36
N GLN A 213 1.37 9.62 -12.14
CA GLN A 213 0.49 9.00 -11.15
C GLN A 213 0.01 9.99 -10.07
N GLY A 214 0.48 11.24 -10.10
CA GLY A 214 0.10 12.30 -9.16
C GLY A 214 -1.13 13.11 -9.61
N GLU A 215 -1.58 14.01 -8.74
CA GLU A 215 -2.57 15.04 -9.12
C GLU A 215 -1.99 15.95 -10.21
N GLU A 216 -2.81 16.37 -11.18
CA GLU A 216 -2.40 17.22 -12.31
C GLU A 216 -1.10 16.75 -13.03
N PRO A 217 -1.08 15.52 -13.59
CA PRO A 217 0.13 14.92 -14.15
C PRO A 217 0.71 15.74 -15.31
N GLY A 218 2.03 15.86 -15.35
CA GLY A 218 2.77 16.59 -16.39
C GLY A 218 2.82 18.11 -16.21
N LYS A 219 2.02 18.70 -15.30
CA LYS A 219 2.17 20.12 -14.94
C LYS A 219 3.45 20.36 -14.15
N LEU A 220 4.04 21.54 -14.30
CA LEU A 220 5.20 21.96 -13.52
C LEU A 220 4.80 22.33 -12.09
N ASP A 221 5.54 21.81 -11.11
CA ASP A 221 5.31 22.04 -9.69
C ASP A 221 6.59 21.84 -8.87
N ILE A 222 6.55 22.14 -7.57
CA ILE A 222 7.59 21.80 -6.59
C ILE A 222 7.85 20.29 -6.61
N PRO A 223 9.11 19.84 -6.77
CA PRO A 223 9.44 18.42 -6.99
C PRO A 223 9.42 17.53 -5.74
N MET A 224 9.57 18.12 -4.55
CA MET A 224 9.71 17.39 -3.29
C MET A 224 8.42 17.48 -2.48
N GLU A 225 7.68 16.39 -2.42
CA GLU A 225 6.40 16.31 -1.72
C GLU A 225 6.23 14.97 -1.01
N ASP A 226 5.62 14.99 0.18
CA ASP A 226 5.22 13.78 0.88
C ASP A 226 4.04 14.01 1.83
N TYR A 227 3.28 12.95 2.10
CA TYR A 227 2.24 12.98 3.12
C TYR A 227 2.86 12.85 4.51
N ILE A 228 2.37 13.59 5.51
CA ILE A 228 2.79 13.42 6.90
C ILE A 228 1.94 12.30 7.52
N TYR A 229 2.51 11.09 7.61
CA TYR A 229 1.82 9.86 8.06
C TYR A 229 1.68 9.73 9.59
N ALA A 230 2.56 10.37 10.37
CA ALA A 230 2.67 10.14 11.81
C ALA A 230 2.11 11.30 12.64
N CYS A 231 1.39 10.96 13.71
CA CYS A 231 0.58 11.90 14.49
C CYS A 231 1.40 12.77 15.48
N LYS A 232 2.71 12.56 15.62
CA LYS A 232 3.59 13.30 16.55
C LYS A 232 5.07 13.27 16.14
N THR A 233 5.39 13.48 14.87
CA THR A 233 6.79 13.62 14.44
C THR A 233 7.20 15.08 14.52
N ASP A 234 8.42 15.33 15.00
CA ASP A 234 9.14 16.58 14.76
C ASP A 234 9.11 16.85 13.24
N THR A 235 8.40 17.89 12.82
CA THR A 235 8.13 18.18 11.41
C THR A 235 9.39 18.60 10.67
N ASP A 236 10.35 19.20 11.37
CA ASP A 236 11.63 19.60 10.78
C ASP A 236 12.51 18.38 10.54
N LYS A 237 12.52 17.43 11.48
CA LYS A 237 13.14 16.13 11.27
C LYS A 237 12.52 15.40 10.07
N TYR A 238 11.20 15.43 9.96
CA TYR A 238 10.50 14.79 8.83
C TYR A 238 10.78 15.50 7.49
N ALA A 239 10.86 16.82 7.46
CA ALA A 239 11.25 17.58 6.27
C ALA A 239 12.65 17.16 5.80
N LYS A 240 13.59 16.98 6.72
CA LYS A 240 14.93 16.45 6.42
C LYS A 240 14.89 15.02 5.91
N GLU A 241 14.04 14.16 6.46
CA GLU A 241 13.85 12.79 5.94
C GLU A 241 13.28 12.79 4.51
N VAL A 242 12.38 13.72 4.20
CA VAL A 242 11.83 13.88 2.83
C VAL A 242 12.92 14.36 1.88
N GLU A 243 13.68 15.39 2.23
CA GLU A 243 14.82 15.88 1.42
C GLU A 243 15.82 14.76 1.13
N ASN A 244 16.20 13.97 2.14
CA ASN A 244 17.09 12.81 1.97
C ASN A 244 16.56 11.76 0.99
N LYS A 245 15.24 11.61 0.78
CA LYS A 245 14.70 10.71 -0.27
C LYS A 245 15.09 11.15 -1.68
N TYR A 246 15.37 12.43 -1.84
CA TYR A 246 15.75 13.06 -3.10
C TYR A 246 17.25 13.40 -3.15
N SER A 247 18.08 12.87 -2.24
CA SER A 247 19.52 13.16 -2.17
C SER A 247 20.28 12.84 -3.47
N ASN A 248 19.77 11.92 -4.30
CA ASN A 248 20.37 11.62 -5.61
C ASN A 248 20.20 12.76 -6.63
N HIS A 249 19.27 13.67 -6.37
CA HIS A 249 18.96 14.83 -7.21
C HIS A 249 19.52 16.13 -6.64
N ILE A 250 20.11 16.10 -5.45
CA ILE A 250 20.56 17.29 -4.72
C ILE A 250 22.04 17.14 -4.37
N THR A 251 22.85 18.16 -4.63
CA THR A 251 24.26 18.20 -4.25
C THR A 251 24.53 19.32 -3.25
N GLY A 252 25.40 19.05 -2.26
CA GLY A 252 25.76 19.99 -1.19
C GLY A 252 25.06 19.73 0.14
N GLN A 253 25.28 20.64 1.11
CA GLN A 253 24.69 20.59 2.45
C GLN A 253 23.74 21.76 2.65
N SER A 254 22.49 21.60 2.20
CA SER A 254 21.40 22.54 2.47
C SER A 254 20.35 21.85 3.33
N GLU A 255 19.74 22.58 4.27
CA GLU A 255 18.69 22.03 5.14
C GLU A 255 17.34 22.69 4.85
N PRO A 256 16.24 21.90 4.79
CA PRO A 256 14.90 22.44 4.67
C PRO A 256 14.54 23.33 5.86
N ARG A 257 13.94 24.49 5.60
CA ARG A 257 13.47 25.44 6.62
C ARG A 257 11.96 25.61 6.53
N PHE A 258 11.27 25.57 7.66
CA PHE A 258 9.83 25.81 7.69
C PHE A 258 9.52 27.23 7.19
N SER A 259 8.51 27.35 6.33
CA SER A 259 8.09 28.63 5.76
C SER A 259 6.66 28.97 6.14
N LEU A 260 5.70 28.14 5.75
CA LEU A 260 4.28 28.42 5.97
C LEU A 260 3.46 27.16 6.19
N LYS A 261 2.42 27.26 7.02
CA LYS A 261 1.35 26.27 7.10
C LYS A 261 0.04 26.90 6.65
N HIS A 262 -0.59 26.35 5.62
CA HIS A 262 -1.82 26.90 5.05
C HIS A 262 -2.81 25.81 4.63
N LEU A 263 -4.03 26.21 4.25
CA LEU A 263 -5.11 25.31 3.86
C LEU A 263 -5.48 25.55 2.40
N VAL A 264 -5.19 24.59 1.54
CA VAL A 264 -5.56 24.61 0.13
C VAL A 264 -6.90 23.90 -0.05
N LYS A 265 -7.76 24.46 -0.90
CA LYS A 265 -9.03 23.84 -1.26
C LYS A 265 -8.85 23.09 -2.57
N GLU A 266 -8.87 21.76 -2.52
CA GLU A 266 -8.82 20.97 -3.75
C GLU A 266 -10.07 21.23 -4.62
N THR A 267 -9.93 20.96 -5.93
CA THR A 267 -11.02 20.94 -6.92
C THR A 267 -12.20 20.04 -6.52
N ASN A 268 -11.96 19.08 -5.62
CA ASN A 268 -12.96 18.16 -5.09
C ASN A 268 -13.72 18.70 -3.86
N GLY A 269 -13.40 19.92 -3.40
CA GLY A 269 -14.00 20.56 -2.22
C GLY A 269 -13.40 20.14 -0.87
N VAL A 270 -12.42 19.23 -0.86
CA VAL A 270 -11.69 18.81 0.35
C VAL A 270 -10.62 19.85 0.68
N LYS A 271 -10.52 20.25 1.95
CA LYS A 271 -9.46 21.14 2.44
C LYS A 271 -8.26 20.29 2.85
N LYS A 272 -7.08 20.60 2.31
CA LYS A 272 -5.81 19.95 2.62
C LYS A 272 -4.92 20.92 3.37
N THR A 273 -4.34 20.51 4.49
CA THR A 273 -3.33 21.31 5.18
C THR A 273 -1.99 21.12 4.49
N ILE A 274 -1.35 22.19 4.04
CA ILE A 274 0.00 22.15 3.50
C ILE A 274 0.99 22.68 4.53
N MET A 275 2.11 21.99 4.69
CA MET A 275 3.29 22.45 5.41
C MET A 275 4.39 22.70 4.39
N LEU A 276 4.58 23.97 4.05
CA LEU A 276 5.55 24.44 3.07
C LEU A 276 6.88 24.71 3.76
N TYR A 277 7.91 24.04 3.28
CA TYR A 277 9.31 24.24 3.61
C TYR A 277 10.01 24.84 2.39
N ILE A 278 11.10 25.56 2.64
CA ILE A 278 12.03 26.03 1.60
C ILE A 278 13.35 25.29 1.74
N LEU A 279 13.97 24.97 0.61
CA LEU A 279 15.34 24.46 0.56
C LEU A 279 16.22 25.54 -0.10
N PRO A 280 16.94 26.34 0.68
CA PRO A 280 17.81 27.36 0.12
C PRO A 280 19.04 26.72 -0.55
N LEU A 281 19.25 27.05 -1.82
CA LEU A 281 20.39 26.61 -2.60
C LEU A 281 21.34 27.78 -2.87
N ASN A 282 22.63 27.46 -2.90
CA ASN A 282 23.70 28.39 -3.22
C ASN A 282 23.89 28.51 -4.74
N ASP A 283 23.77 27.39 -5.45
CA ASP A 283 23.96 27.29 -6.90
C ASP A 283 22.78 26.55 -7.56
N GLU A 284 22.43 26.95 -8.79
CA GLU A 284 21.39 26.30 -9.59
C GLU A 284 21.78 24.86 -9.97
N GLU A 285 23.08 24.54 -10.04
CA GLU A 285 23.58 23.18 -10.31
C GLU A 285 23.38 22.21 -9.13
N GLN A 286 22.98 22.71 -7.96
CA GLN A 286 22.77 21.87 -6.78
C GLN A 286 21.55 20.97 -6.88
N ILE A 287 20.67 21.15 -7.87
CA ILE A 287 19.45 20.37 -8.00
C ILE A 287 19.16 19.99 -9.45
N HIS A 288 18.89 18.70 -9.69
CA HIS A 288 18.61 18.22 -11.03
C HIS A 288 17.53 17.12 -11.07
N PHE A 289 16.34 17.51 -11.54
CA PHE A 289 15.24 16.62 -11.90
C PHE A 289 15.05 16.59 -13.42
N THR A 290 14.59 15.46 -13.96
CA THR A 290 14.31 15.34 -15.39
C THR A 290 13.20 16.34 -15.80
N GLY A 291 13.54 17.28 -16.69
CA GLY A 291 12.63 18.35 -17.12
C GLY A 291 12.44 19.46 -16.08
N GLY A 292 13.25 19.48 -15.01
CA GLY A 292 13.22 20.53 -14.01
C GLY A 292 13.91 21.81 -14.47
N LYS A 293 13.48 22.95 -13.93
CA LYS A 293 14.04 24.27 -14.22
C LYS A 293 13.78 25.26 -13.09
N PHE A 294 14.62 26.27 -12.96
CA PHE A 294 14.32 27.46 -12.17
C PHE A 294 13.42 28.40 -12.96
N VAL A 295 12.41 28.96 -12.30
CA VAL A 295 11.45 29.90 -12.88
C VAL A 295 11.25 31.08 -11.94
N THR A 296 10.96 32.24 -12.53
CA THR A 296 10.54 33.41 -11.75
C THR A 296 9.02 33.40 -11.55
N PRO A 297 8.50 34.10 -10.52
CA PRO A 297 7.06 34.29 -10.34
C PRO A 297 6.36 34.87 -11.57
N GLU A 298 6.98 35.82 -12.27
CA GLU A 298 6.44 36.43 -13.48
C GLU A 298 6.30 35.40 -14.61
N GLU A 299 7.27 34.49 -14.76
CA GLU A 299 7.18 33.38 -15.73
C GLU A 299 6.03 32.41 -15.41
N ILE A 300 5.73 32.22 -14.11
CA ILE A 300 4.61 31.39 -13.65
C ILE A 300 3.28 32.05 -14.01
N GLU A 301 3.14 33.35 -13.77
CA GLU A 301 1.93 34.10 -14.10
C GLU A 301 1.67 34.13 -15.62
N MET A 302 2.70 34.44 -16.42
CA MET A 302 2.60 34.49 -17.88
C MET A 302 2.21 33.15 -18.51
N ASN A 303 2.67 32.04 -17.93
CA ASN A 303 2.43 30.68 -18.46
C ASN A 303 1.57 29.83 -17.51
N SER A 304 0.60 30.45 -16.82
CA SER A 304 -0.15 29.81 -15.74
C SER A 304 -0.74 28.44 -16.12
N ALA A 305 -1.14 28.20 -17.37
CA ALA A 305 -1.70 26.91 -17.80
C ALA A 305 -0.74 25.72 -17.61
N GLN A 306 0.57 25.93 -17.62
CA GLN A 306 1.60 24.89 -17.51
C GLN A 306 1.85 24.45 -16.06
N TYR A 307 1.43 25.24 -15.07
CA TYR A 307 1.74 25.04 -13.65
C TYR A 307 0.55 24.46 -12.86
N SER A 308 0.86 23.71 -11.81
CA SER A 308 -0.15 23.13 -10.93
C SER A 308 -0.97 24.20 -10.21
N SER A 309 -2.20 23.85 -9.85
CA SER A 309 -3.07 24.66 -9.00
C SER A 309 -2.43 24.95 -7.64
N PHE A 310 -1.71 23.98 -7.05
CA PHE A 310 -0.99 24.16 -5.80
C PHE A 310 0.09 25.25 -5.89
N LEU A 311 0.94 25.21 -6.93
CA LEU A 311 2.01 26.19 -7.09
C LEU A 311 1.45 27.61 -7.25
N LYS A 312 0.33 27.76 -7.96
CA LYS A 312 -0.32 29.06 -8.15
C LYS A 312 -0.84 29.68 -6.86
N GLU A 313 -1.34 28.87 -5.93
CA GLU A 313 -1.75 29.37 -4.63
C GLU A 313 -0.55 29.72 -3.73
N GLU A 314 0.62 29.14 -4.02
CA GLU A 314 1.84 29.31 -3.22
C GLU A 314 2.82 30.37 -3.79
N VAL A 315 2.66 30.79 -5.05
CA VAL A 315 3.65 31.59 -5.78
C VAL A 315 3.92 32.96 -5.15
N ASP A 316 2.88 33.67 -4.69
CA ASP A 316 3.02 34.98 -4.06
C ASP A 316 3.86 34.90 -2.79
N HIS A 317 3.61 33.86 -1.98
CA HIS A 317 4.37 33.62 -0.75
C HIS A 317 5.81 33.22 -1.05
N LEU A 318 6.00 32.31 -2.01
CA LEU A 318 7.33 31.86 -2.43
C LEU A 318 8.15 33.00 -3.03
N ASN A 319 7.53 33.95 -3.73
CA ASN A 319 8.20 35.15 -4.23
C ASN A 319 8.78 35.99 -3.10
N ILE A 320 7.97 36.32 -2.08
CA ILE A 320 8.42 37.07 -0.91
C ILE A 320 9.61 36.36 -0.25
N VAL A 321 9.50 35.05 -0.05
CA VAL A 321 10.55 34.26 0.60
C VAL A 321 11.82 34.18 -0.26
N ALA A 322 11.69 34.06 -1.57
CA ALA A 322 12.81 34.02 -2.49
C ALA A 322 13.57 35.35 -2.54
N GLN A 323 12.86 36.48 -2.57
CA GLN A 323 13.45 37.82 -2.51
C GLN A 323 14.16 38.05 -1.18
N MET A 324 13.52 37.71 -0.05
CA MET A 324 14.16 37.80 1.27
C MET A 324 15.46 36.99 1.29
N TRP A 325 15.44 35.76 0.77
CA TRP A 325 16.63 34.91 0.80
C TRP A 325 17.77 35.39 -0.11
N GLU A 326 17.44 36.12 -1.18
CA GLU A 326 18.42 36.79 -2.02
C GLU A 326 19.08 37.97 -1.28
N GLU A 327 18.30 38.74 -0.51
CA GLU A 327 18.82 39.86 0.29
C GLU A 327 19.65 39.44 1.52
N PHE A 328 19.41 38.25 2.08
CA PHE A 328 20.07 37.75 3.29
C PHE A 328 21.25 36.77 3.03
N LYS A 329 21.62 36.54 1.76
CA LYS A 329 22.84 35.80 1.38
C LYS A 329 24.10 36.64 1.60
#